data_AF-A0A1Y2ZZH5-F1
#
_entry.id   AF-A0A1Y2ZZH5-F1
#
_cell.length_a   1.000
_cell.length_b   1.000
_cell.length_c   1.000
_cell.angle_alpha   90.00
_cell.angle_beta   90.00
_cell.angle_gamma   90.00
#
_symmetry.space_group_name_H-M   'P 1'
#
loop_
_entity.id
_entity.type
_entity.pdbx_description
1 polymer ?
#
loop_
_entity_poly.entity_id
_entity_poly.type
_entity_poly.pdbx_seq_one_letter_code
_entity_poly.pdbx_strand_id
1 'polypeptide(L)' 'MSETKKICDLCGLTVEVPNFTLKTKEGDKAFCCEGCLGIYQMLHEDQIMNEPDEAKQFKEK' A
#
# COMPACT_ATOMS: atom_id res chain seq x y z
N MET A 1 -0.75 8.79 24.86
CA MET A 1 -0.55 7.64 23.99
C MET A 1 -0.27 8.18 22.60
N SER A 2 0.96 8.01 22.09
CA SER A 2 1.33 8.53 20.77
C SER A 2 0.96 7.47 19.74
N GLU A 3 -0.26 7.54 19.22
CA GLU A 3 -0.62 6.80 18.01
C GLU A 3 0.18 7.38 16.84
N THR A 4 1.27 6.70 16.48
CA THR A 4 2.06 7.01 15.29
C THR A 4 1.19 6.70 14.07
N LYS A 5 0.35 7.67 13.69
CA LYS A 5 -0.47 7.57 12.48
C LYS A 5 0.46 7.46 11.28
N LYS A 6 0.36 6.36 10.54
CA LYS A 6 1.13 6.19 9.30
C LYS A 6 0.66 7.25 8.30
N ILE A 7 1.62 7.78 7.54
CA ILE A 7 1.37 8.77 6.49
C ILE A 7 1.55 8.06 5.15
N CYS A 8 0.74 8.44 4.16
CA CYS A 8 0.82 7.92 2.81
C CYS A 8 2.13 8.34 2.16
N ASP A 9 2.91 7.37 1.69
CA ASP A 9 4.19 7.60 0.99
C ASP A 9 4.02 8.37 -0.34
N LEU A 10 2.80 8.41 -0.93
CA LEU A 10 2.56 9.10 -2.19
C LEU A 10 2.02 10.53 -2.02
N CYS A 11 0.96 10.71 -1.23
CA CYS A 11 0.26 12.00 -1.14
C CYS A 11 0.47 12.73 0.21
N GLY A 12 1.13 12.11 1.18
CA GLY A 12 1.39 12.71 2.49
C GLY A 12 0.16 12.82 3.42
N LEU A 13 -0.97 12.21 3.05
CA LEU A 13 -2.18 12.18 3.88
C LEU A 13 -2.09 11.09 4.95
N THR A 14 -2.91 11.22 6.00
CA THR A 14 -3.01 10.19 7.05
C THR A 14 -3.59 8.89 6.48
N VAL A 15 -2.95 7.76 6.76
CA VAL A 15 -3.49 6.44 6.45
C VAL A 15 -4.50 6.07 7.52
N GLU A 16 -5.79 6.24 7.20
CA GLU A 16 -6.89 5.88 8.10
C GLU A 16 -7.16 4.37 8.10
N VAL A 17 -6.89 3.70 6.97
CA VAL A 17 -7.09 2.27 6.76
C VAL A 17 -5.78 1.61 6.33
N PRO A 18 -5.15 0.77 7.18
CA PRO A 18 -3.86 0.13 6.90
C PRO A 18 -3.99 -1.09 5.96
N ASN A 19 -4.91 -1.05 5.00
CA ASN A 19 -5.15 -2.13 4.04
C ASN A 19 -4.35 -1.98 2.75
N PHE A 20 -3.75 -0.82 2.52
CA PHE A 20 -2.99 -0.51 1.31
C PHE A 20 -1.51 -0.42 1.67
N THR A 21 -0.85 -1.57 1.72
CA THR A 21 0.60 -1.68 1.91
C THR A 21 1.22 -2.39 0.72
N LEU A 22 2.35 -1.88 0.23
CA LEU A 22 3.07 -2.45 -0.90
C LEU A 22 4.50 -2.75 -0.52
N LYS A 23 4.94 -3.97 -0.79
CA LYS A 23 6.32 -4.37 -0.55
C LYS A 23 7.16 -3.99 -1.76
N THR A 24 8.20 -3.21 -1.52
CA THR A 24 9.11 -2.73 -2.57
C THR A 24 10.54 -3.14 -2.23
N LYS A 25 11.45 -3.02 -3.21
CA LYS A 25 12.88 -3.24 -3.01
C LYS A 25 13.48 -2.35 -1.92
N GLU A 26 12.89 -1.17 -1.69
CA GLU A 26 13.29 -0.21 -0.64
C GLU A 26 12.64 -0.51 0.72
N GLY A 27 11.63 -1.38 0.77
CA GLY A 27 10.88 -1.74 1.98
C GLY A 27 9.36 -1.63 1.81
N ASP A 28 8.64 -1.81 2.91
CA ASP A 28 7.18 -1.72 2.96
C ASP A 28 6.71 -0.25 2.91
N LYS A 29 5.88 0.06 1.91
CA LYS A 29 5.25 1.36 1.70
C LYS A 29 3.80 1.34 2.16
N ALA A 30 3.31 2.43 2.73
CA ALA A 30 1.91 2.55 3.18
C ALA A 30 1.17 3.63 2.40
N PHE A 31 -0.09 3.35 2.06
CA PHE A 31 -0.93 4.23 1.25
C PHE A 31 -2.27 4.49 1.91
N CYS A 32 -2.83 5.69 1.70
CA CYS A 32 -4.13 6.06 2.27
C CYS A 32 -5.32 5.45 1.51
N CYS A 33 -5.13 5.05 0.25
CA CYS A 33 -6.18 4.50 -0.61
C CYS A 33 -5.61 3.66 -1.75
N GLU A 34 -6.47 2.86 -2.39
CA GLU A 34 -6.14 2.06 -3.57
C GLU A 34 -5.59 2.90 -4.73
N GLY A 35 -6.08 4.13 -4.91
CA GLY A 35 -5.58 5.04 -5.94
C GLY A 35 -4.10 5.39 -5.76
N CYS A 36 -3.65 5.65 -4.53
CA CYS A 36 -2.24 5.93 -4.27
C CYS A 36 -1.38 4.68 -4.45
N LEU A 37 -1.89 3.51 -4.06
CA LEU A 37 -1.22 2.24 -4.28
C LEU A 37 -1.06 1.95 -5.79
N GLY A 38 -2.13 2.06 -6.58
CA GLY A 38 -2.10 1.83 -8.02
C GLY A 38 -1.18 2.80 -8.78
N ILE A 39 -1.23 4.09 -8.45
CA ILE A 39 -0.31 5.08 -9.05
C ILE A 39 1.14 4.76 -8.69
N TYR A 40 1.42 4.41 -7.43
CA TYR A 40 2.76 4.04 -7.02
C TYR A 40 3.23 2.78 -7.75
N GLN A 41 2.36 1.78 -7.92
CA GLN A 41 2.69 0.58 -8.67
C GLN A 41 3.01 0.89 -10.14
N MET A 42 2.28 1.80 -10.77
CA MET A 42 2.54 2.21 -12.16
C MET A 42 3.84 3.01 -12.30
N LEU A 43 4.14 3.89 -11.35
CA LEU A 43 5.34 4.74 -11.40
C LEU A 43 6.61 4.00 -10.98
N HIS A 44 6.48 3.02 -10.10
CA HIS A 44 7.58 2.29 -9.47
C HIS A 44 7.49 0.78 -9.75
N GLU A 45 6.95 0.38 -10.90
CA GLU A 45 6.71 -1.04 -11.25
C GLU A 45 7.95 -1.92 -11.07
N ASP A 46 9.12 -1.45 -11.50
CA ASP A 46 10.38 -2.18 -11.36
C ASP A 46 10.79 -2.36 -9.90
N GLN A 47 10.31 -1.50 -9.00
CA GLN A 47 10.67 -1.50 -7.59
C GLN A 47 9.71 -2.32 -6.74
N ILE A 48 8.58 -2.76 -7.29
CA ILE A 48 7.63 -3.62 -6.58
C ILE A 48 8.26 -5.01 -6.43
N MET A 49 8.38 -5.48 -5.20
CA MET A 49 8.66 -6.89 -4.96
C MET A 49 7.34 -7.64 -5.12
N ASN A 50 7.20 -8.35 -6.23
CA ASN A 50 6.04 -9.18 -6.50
C ASN A 50 6.06 -10.40 -5.56
N GLU A 51 5.69 -10.22 -4.30
CA GLU A 51 5.10 -11.30 -3.51
C GLU A 51 3.62 -11.32 -3.87
N PRO A 52 3.10 -12.41 -4.49
CA PRO A 52 1.69 -12.50 -4.80
C PRO A 52 0.93 -12.51 -3.48
N ASP A 53 0.29 -11.40 -3.12
CA ASP A 53 -0.77 -11.39 -2.12
C ASP A 53 -2.01 -12.05 -2.75
N GLU A 54 -1.91 -13.37 -2.91
CA GLU A 54 -2.97 -14.34 -3.24
C GLU A 54 -3.95 -14.53 -2.07
N ALA A 55 -4.34 -13.45 -1.37
CA ALA A 55 -5.36 -13.54 -0.34
C ALA A 55 -6.06 -12.20 -0.11
N LYS A 56 -6.98 -11.81 -1.00
CA LYS A 56 -8.43 -11.94 -0.74
C LYS A 56 -9.23 -12.03 -2.03
N GLN A 57 -9.03 -13.13 -2.76
CA GLN A 57 -10.12 -13.73 -3.51
C GLN A 57 -10.98 -14.54 -2.54
N PHE A 58 -12.01 -13.93 -1.95
CA PHE A 58 -13.21 -14.59 -1.42
C PHE A 58 -14.20 -13.47 -1.05
N LYS A 59 -15.42 -13.38 -1.59
CA LYS A 59 -16.40 -14.46 -1.63
C LYS A 59 -17.53 -14.08 -2.60
N GLU A 60 -17.58 -14.80 -3.72
CA GLU A 60 -18.80 -15.01 -4.47
C GLU A 60 -19.81 -15.69 -3.53
N LYS A 61 -20.95 -15.05 -3.29
CA LYS A 61 -22.22 -15.68 -2.87
C LYS A 61 -23.38 -14.80 -3.25
#